data_AF-A0A915E6S3-F1
#
_entry.id   AF-A0A915E6S3-F1
#
_cell.length_a   1.000
_cell.length_b   1.000
_cell.length_c   1.000
_cell.angle_alpha   90.00
_cell.angle_beta   90.00
_cell.angle_gamma   90.00
#
_symmetry.space_group_name_H-M   'P 1'
#
loop_
_entity.id
_entity.type
_entity.pdbx_description
1 polymer ?
#
loop_
_entity_poly.entity_id
_entity_poly.type
_entity_poly.pdbx_seq_one_letter_code
_entity_poly.pdbx_strand_id
1 'polypeptide(L)'
;MIPAMWRCVLRCAMKLLKIISLADVANAIRLIKVMHPRLPIPSIQGENYERIIEIFLEAQKSPRKRFSRLISLMDELKIIVLNTSDCLFWAIITDCDEVYNYWEPLHLLLFGRGFQTWEYSPAYAIRSWLYINLHNFPAQLMFPLLASSKAAFFHTLRFVIGFVGLSADICLYESVSQRLGNRVALLYMIFNMFSIGMFNASCAFLPSSFSMIMNAFAMAAYLQEKWFWAIFCTCVSALVGWPFAAVLGLPIALEMLVFRAKRLGLRFILFSMASAAIVLPALYFVDSFYYGKPVIAPLNIVLYNIFSDHGPDLYGVEPISYYLKNLFLNWNILPMFALLSLPVSLYVYTRNTYTVVGNQQKDYIQLEYSASYWYRYFPVLTIYLAASLWLLIFFSQPHKEERFLFPIYPLISVLAAIALDSLLRVSNKLHNLVILVVATFILLSLSRGIALHRNFSATLETYKGFHDHFMVKQSQMDFANMQVGKF
;
A
#
# COMPACT_ATOMS: atom_id res chain seq x y z
N MET A 1 -9.34 21.63 -21.16
CA MET A 1 -8.37 20.67 -21.74
C MET A 1 -7.96 19.66 -20.68
N ILE A 2 -8.23 18.37 -20.88
CA ILE A 2 -7.64 17.30 -20.06
C ILE A 2 -6.17 17.18 -20.47
N PRO A 3 -5.19 17.36 -19.55
CA PRO A 3 -3.77 17.27 -19.90
C PRO A 3 -3.44 15.95 -20.62
N ALA A 4 -2.43 15.96 -21.50
CA ALA A 4 -2.04 14.79 -22.32
C ALA A 4 -1.81 13.50 -21.51
N MET A 5 -1.43 13.66 -20.24
CA MET A 5 -1.17 12.61 -19.26
C MET A 5 -2.43 11.94 -18.73
N TRP A 6 -3.47 12.71 -18.37
CA TRP A 6 -4.78 12.15 -17.98
C TRP A 6 -5.42 11.36 -19.13
N ARG A 7 -5.16 11.74 -20.39
CA ARG A 7 -5.54 10.93 -21.57
C ARG A 7 -4.77 9.61 -21.66
N CYS A 8 -3.56 9.52 -21.10
CA CYS A 8 -2.82 8.26 -20.97
C CYS A 8 -3.46 7.38 -19.89
N VAL A 9 -3.71 7.94 -18.70
CA VAL A 9 -4.38 7.26 -17.58
C VAL A 9 -5.76 6.73 -17.98
N LEU A 10 -6.57 7.52 -18.68
CA LEU A 10 -7.86 7.09 -19.26
C LEU A 10 -7.72 5.97 -20.30
N ARG A 11 -6.72 6.02 -21.18
CA ARG A 11 -6.44 4.94 -22.14
C ARG A 11 -6.02 3.65 -21.45
N CYS A 12 -5.24 3.74 -20.37
CA CYS A 12 -4.85 2.60 -19.55
C CYS A 12 -6.05 2.01 -18.79
N ALA A 13 -6.89 2.84 -18.18
CA ALA A 13 -8.15 2.41 -17.56
C ALA A 13 -9.02 1.62 -18.55
N MET A 14 -9.19 2.12 -19.78
CA MET A 14 -9.94 1.41 -20.82
C MET A 14 -9.29 0.08 -21.26
N LYS A 15 -7.95 -0.01 -21.31
CA LYS A 15 -7.25 -1.27 -21.59
C LYS A 15 -7.43 -2.27 -20.45
N LEU A 16 -7.35 -1.84 -19.19
CA LEU A 16 -7.54 -2.69 -18.01
C LEU A 16 -8.99 -3.18 -17.89
N LEU A 17 -9.98 -2.33 -18.16
CA LEU A 17 -11.38 -2.74 -18.25
C LEU A 17 -11.59 -3.80 -19.36
N LYS A 18 -10.88 -3.68 -20.49
CA LYS A 18 -10.87 -4.73 -21.52
C LYS A 18 -10.22 -6.03 -21.01
N ILE A 19 -9.11 -5.96 -20.26
CA ILE A 19 -8.47 -7.15 -19.67
C ILE A 19 -9.41 -7.84 -18.67
N ILE A 20 -10.10 -7.08 -17.82
CA ILE A 20 -11.13 -7.61 -16.92
C ILE A 20 -12.25 -8.30 -17.71
N SER A 21 -12.68 -7.73 -18.85
CA SER A 21 -13.68 -8.36 -19.74
C SER A 21 -13.17 -9.58 -20.51
N LEU A 22 -11.84 -9.72 -20.67
CA LEU A 22 -11.19 -10.79 -21.44
C LEU A 22 -10.68 -11.93 -20.54
N ALA A 23 -10.81 -11.81 -19.21
CA ALA A 23 -10.29 -12.74 -18.20
C ALA A 23 -11.09 -14.05 -18.04
N ASP A 24 -11.89 -14.40 -19.05
CA ASP A 24 -12.57 -15.69 -19.14
C ASP A 24 -11.98 -16.53 -20.27
N VAL A 25 -11.68 -17.78 -19.90
CA VAL A 25 -11.34 -19.02 -20.62
C VAL A 25 -11.52 -19.06 -22.15
N ALA A 26 -12.45 -18.31 -22.72
CA ALA A 26 -12.69 -18.18 -24.16
C ALA A 26 -11.50 -17.62 -24.96
N ASN A 27 -10.69 -16.71 -24.41
CA ASN A 27 -9.51 -16.19 -25.12
C ASN A 27 -8.33 -17.15 -25.09
N ALA A 28 -8.14 -17.92 -24.02
CA ALA A 28 -7.16 -18.99 -23.98
C ALA A 28 -7.50 -20.06 -25.03
N ILE A 29 -8.78 -20.43 -25.15
CA ILE A 29 -9.27 -21.37 -26.17
C ILE A 29 -9.18 -20.79 -27.59
N ARG A 30 -9.48 -19.50 -27.79
CA ARG A 30 -9.31 -18.82 -29.10
C ARG A 30 -7.85 -18.68 -29.50
N LEU A 31 -6.96 -18.32 -28.58
CA LEU A 31 -5.53 -18.19 -28.85
C LEU A 31 -4.91 -19.55 -29.19
N ILE A 32 -5.34 -20.63 -28.53
CA ILE A 32 -4.96 -22.01 -28.87
C ILE A 32 -5.49 -22.39 -30.28
N LYS A 33 -6.72 -22.02 -30.63
CA LYS A 33 -7.28 -22.22 -31.99
C LYS A 33 -6.57 -21.40 -33.08
N VAL A 34 -6.12 -20.19 -32.77
CA VAL A 34 -5.41 -19.31 -33.71
C VAL A 34 -3.96 -19.77 -33.92
N MET A 35 -3.28 -20.24 -32.86
CA MET A 35 -1.91 -20.73 -32.96
C MET A 35 -1.82 -22.16 -33.53
N HIS A 36 -2.87 -22.97 -33.38
CA HIS A 36 -2.91 -24.35 -33.89
C HIS A 36 -4.27 -24.70 -34.53
N PRO A 37 -4.54 -24.25 -35.77
CA PRO A 37 -5.83 -24.42 -36.43
C PRO A 37 -6.19 -25.89 -36.81
N ARG A 38 -5.29 -26.86 -36.57
CA ARG A 38 -5.46 -28.28 -36.94
C ARG A 38 -5.56 -29.25 -35.75
N LEU A 39 -5.61 -28.77 -34.50
CA LEU A 39 -5.77 -29.66 -33.33
C LEU A 39 -7.24 -30.13 -33.22
N PRO A 40 -7.54 -31.43 -33.36
CA PRO A 40 -8.88 -31.96 -33.11
C PRO A 40 -9.15 -31.93 -31.60
N ILE A 41 -10.37 -31.52 -31.22
CA ILE A 41 -10.87 -31.65 -29.85
C ILE A 41 -11.06 -33.15 -29.59
N PRO A 42 -10.39 -33.77 -28.61
CA PRO A 42 -10.58 -35.19 -28.35
C PRO A 42 -11.98 -35.43 -27.80
N SER A 43 -12.73 -36.33 -28.43
CA SER A 43 -13.85 -37.00 -27.77
C SER A 43 -13.30 -37.76 -26.55
N ILE A 44 -13.88 -37.49 -25.39
CA ILE A 44 -13.45 -37.98 -24.09
C ILE A 44 -13.64 -39.50 -24.03
N GLN A 45 -12.59 -40.27 -24.31
CA GLN A 45 -12.44 -41.67 -23.85
C GLN A 45 -10.95 -42.00 -23.65
N GLY A 46 -10.61 -42.38 -22.42
CA GLY A 46 -9.49 -43.27 -22.06
C GLY A 46 -8.05 -42.79 -22.31
N GLU A 47 -7.20 -42.90 -21.28
CA GLU A 47 -5.73 -43.01 -21.35
C GLU A 47 -4.85 -41.77 -21.61
N ASN A 48 -5.35 -40.60 -22.01
CA ASN A 48 -4.49 -39.40 -22.17
C ASN A 48 -4.61 -38.34 -21.05
N TYR A 49 -5.35 -38.62 -19.99
CA TYR A 49 -5.58 -37.65 -18.91
C TYR A 49 -4.31 -37.38 -18.09
N GLU A 50 -3.51 -38.41 -17.79
CA GLU A 50 -2.27 -38.27 -17.03
C GLU A 50 -1.20 -37.50 -17.82
N ARG A 51 -1.11 -37.72 -19.13
CA ARG A 51 -0.14 -37.03 -20.00
C ARG A 51 -0.48 -35.56 -20.20
N ILE A 52 -1.76 -35.22 -20.26
CA ILE A 52 -2.23 -33.83 -20.29
C ILE A 52 -1.98 -33.16 -18.94
N ILE A 53 -2.20 -33.85 -17.82
CA ILE A 53 -1.89 -33.36 -16.48
C ILE A 53 -0.38 -33.19 -16.29
N GLU A 54 0.46 -34.11 -16.77
CA GLU A 54 1.92 -33.97 -16.77
C GLU A 54 2.36 -32.76 -17.59
N ILE A 55 1.88 -32.60 -18.83
CA ILE A 55 2.19 -31.42 -19.65
C ILE A 55 1.69 -30.13 -18.96
N PHE A 56 0.57 -30.17 -18.24
CA PHE A 56 0.05 -29.03 -17.48
C PHE A 56 0.90 -28.71 -16.24
N LEU A 57 1.37 -29.74 -15.52
CA LEU A 57 2.27 -29.64 -14.37
C LEU A 57 3.69 -29.23 -14.78
N GLU A 58 4.16 -29.67 -15.95
CA GLU A 58 5.46 -29.36 -16.54
C GLU A 58 5.45 -27.94 -17.15
N ALA A 59 4.33 -27.51 -17.73
CA ALA A 59 4.06 -26.13 -18.12
C ALA A 59 3.84 -25.18 -16.91
N GLN A 60 3.63 -25.70 -15.70
CA GLN A 60 3.70 -24.94 -14.44
C GLN A 60 5.13 -24.80 -13.90
N LYS A 61 6.02 -25.77 -14.18
CA LYS A 61 7.41 -25.80 -13.71
C LYS A 61 8.39 -24.97 -14.56
N SER A 62 8.00 -24.54 -15.76
CA SER A 62 8.90 -23.86 -16.70
C SER A 62 9.21 -22.39 -16.35
N PRO A 63 10.50 -22.03 -16.10
CA PRO A 63 10.93 -20.65 -15.81
C PRO A 63 10.72 -19.66 -16.97
N ARG A 64 10.39 -20.12 -18.19
CA ARG A 64 10.08 -19.23 -19.33
C ARG A 64 8.76 -18.47 -19.19
N LYS A 65 7.78 -18.96 -18.41
CA LYS A 65 6.56 -18.18 -18.09
C LYS A 65 6.86 -16.98 -17.17
N ARG A 66 7.95 -17.02 -16.41
CA ARG A 66 8.43 -15.90 -15.59
C ARG A 66 8.88 -14.73 -16.47
N PHE A 67 9.43 -15.02 -17.67
CA PHE A 67 9.92 -14.01 -18.61
C PHE A 67 8.79 -13.33 -19.43
N SER A 68 7.77 -14.08 -19.87
CA SER A 68 6.59 -13.46 -20.52
C SER A 68 5.69 -12.72 -19.52
N ARG A 69 5.62 -13.19 -18.25
CA ARG A 69 5.04 -12.39 -17.16
C ARG A 69 5.89 -11.16 -16.91
N LEU A 70 7.22 -11.22 -16.92
CA LEU A 70 8.07 -10.03 -16.80
C LEU A 70 7.77 -9.00 -17.90
N ILE A 71 7.56 -9.40 -19.15
CA ILE A 71 7.26 -8.47 -20.26
C ILE A 71 5.85 -7.85 -20.12
N SER A 72 4.85 -8.61 -19.66
CA SER A 72 3.51 -8.09 -19.28
C SER A 72 3.58 -7.17 -18.05
N LEU A 73 4.38 -7.57 -17.06
CA LEU A 73 4.66 -6.83 -15.84
C LEU A 73 5.44 -5.55 -16.16
N MET A 74 6.24 -5.50 -17.22
CA MET A 74 6.99 -4.31 -17.65
C MET A 74 6.06 -3.24 -18.24
N ASP A 75 4.99 -3.61 -18.95
CA ASP A 75 3.98 -2.65 -19.40
C ASP A 75 3.05 -2.22 -18.25
N GLU A 76 2.76 -3.10 -17.30
CA GLU A 76 2.05 -2.76 -16.05
C GLU A 76 2.93 -1.89 -15.12
N LEU A 77 4.23 -2.18 -15.00
CA LEU A 77 5.22 -1.41 -14.25
C LEU A 77 5.39 0.00 -14.83
N LYS A 78 5.41 0.17 -16.16
CA LYS A 78 5.41 1.52 -16.75
C LYS A 78 4.20 2.33 -16.31
N ILE A 79 3.02 1.71 -16.23
CA ILE A 79 1.77 2.38 -15.82
C ILE A 79 1.77 2.71 -14.33
N ILE A 80 2.31 1.83 -13.48
CA ILE A 80 2.37 2.09 -12.04
C ILE A 80 3.48 3.11 -11.72
N VAL A 81 4.64 3.03 -12.39
CA VAL A 81 5.69 4.06 -12.34
C VAL A 81 5.14 5.41 -12.81
N LEU A 82 4.26 5.43 -13.83
CA LEU A 82 3.55 6.65 -14.25
C LEU A 82 2.68 7.19 -13.11
N ASN A 83 1.93 6.36 -12.38
CA ASN A 83 1.10 6.83 -11.26
C ASN A 83 1.94 7.35 -10.08
N THR A 84 3.06 6.69 -9.74
CA THR A 84 4.02 7.19 -8.75
C THR A 84 4.64 8.52 -9.21
N SER A 85 4.94 8.64 -10.51
CA SER A 85 5.43 9.89 -11.11
C SER A 85 4.35 10.98 -11.16
N ASP A 86 3.07 10.62 -11.26
CA ASP A 86 1.96 11.57 -11.26
C ASP A 86 1.72 12.12 -9.85
N CYS A 87 1.77 11.28 -8.82
CA CYS A 87 1.71 11.73 -7.43
C CYS A 87 2.82 12.74 -7.12
N LEU A 88 4.03 12.47 -7.63
CA LEU A 88 5.19 13.31 -7.41
C LEU A 88 4.97 14.79 -7.78
N PHE A 89 4.32 15.04 -8.92
CA PHE A 89 4.16 16.40 -9.45
C PHE A 89 2.81 17.03 -9.12
N TRP A 90 1.78 16.20 -8.92
CA TRP A 90 0.39 16.67 -8.85
C TRP A 90 -0.26 16.50 -7.48
N ALA A 91 0.31 15.68 -6.58
CA ALA A 91 -0.18 15.57 -5.21
C ALA A 91 0.25 16.80 -4.40
N ILE A 92 -0.74 17.46 -3.82
CA ILE A 92 -0.56 18.58 -2.91
C ILE A 92 -0.18 18.05 -1.51
N ILE A 93 0.52 18.87 -0.72
CA ILE A 93 0.70 18.59 0.70
C ILE A 93 -0.57 19.05 1.42
N THR A 94 -1.29 18.10 2.04
CA THR A 94 -2.55 18.36 2.74
C THR A 94 -2.39 18.47 4.26
N ASP A 95 -1.23 18.07 4.77
CA ASP A 95 -1.00 17.85 6.19
C ASP A 95 0.14 18.76 6.69
N CYS A 96 -0.11 19.49 7.76
CA CYS A 96 0.86 20.43 8.31
C CYS A 96 2.03 19.72 9.00
N ASP A 97 1.83 18.54 9.57
CA ASP A 97 2.91 17.76 10.16
C ASP A 97 3.88 17.27 9.09
N GLU A 98 3.40 16.95 7.88
CA GLU A 98 4.30 16.60 6.77
C GLU A 98 5.38 17.69 6.60
N VAL A 99 4.96 18.96 6.61
CA VAL A 99 5.86 20.11 6.47
C VAL A 99 6.70 20.32 7.74
N TYR A 100 6.04 20.62 8.87
CA TYR A 100 6.73 21.15 10.04
C TYR A 100 7.41 20.08 10.89
N ASN A 101 6.92 18.85 10.84
CA ASN A 101 7.48 17.74 11.60
C ASN A 101 8.44 16.85 10.80
N TYR A 102 8.44 16.91 9.47
CA TYR A 102 9.30 16.03 8.67
C TYR A 102 10.15 16.77 7.64
N TRP A 103 9.55 17.58 6.77
CA TRP A 103 10.32 18.36 5.78
C TRP A 103 11.25 19.40 6.43
N GLU A 104 10.78 20.14 7.43
CA GLU A 104 11.56 21.17 8.12
C GLU A 104 12.73 20.59 8.94
N PRO A 105 12.56 19.54 9.77
CA PRO A 105 13.68 18.87 10.43
C PRO A 105 14.67 18.24 9.45
N LEU A 106 14.22 17.66 8.34
CA LEU A 106 15.13 17.17 7.30
C LEU A 106 15.90 18.32 6.64
N HIS A 107 15.23 19.43 6.35
CA HIS A 107 15.88 20.63 5.79
C HIS A 107 16.91 21.20 6.78
N LEU A 108 16.66 21.13 8.09
CA LEU A 108 17.65 21.47 9.12
C LEU A 108 18.90 20.59 9.04
N LEU A 109 18.75 19.27 8.94
CA LEU A 109 19.90 18.36 8.84
C LEU A 109 20.73 18.57 7.57
N LEU A 110 20.09 18.93 6.46
CA LEU A 110 20.75 19.07 5.15
C LEU A 110 21.35 20.46 4.93
N PHE A 111 20.66 21.52 5.35
CA PHE A 111 21.01 22.91 5.02
C PHE A 111 21.45 23.72 6.24
N GLY A 112 21.46 23.14 7.45
CA GLY A 112 21.83 23.83 8.69
C GLY A 112 20.82 24.88 9.15
N ARG A 113 19.62 24.90 8.56
CA ARG A 113 18.51 25.80 8.93
C ARG A 113 17.18 25.11 8.68
N GLY A 114 16.17 25.38 9.48
CA GLY A 114 14.84 24.77 9.38
C GLY A 114 14.15 24.82 10.73
N PHE A 115 12.84 24.57 10.75
CA PHE A 115 12.06 24.56 11.99
C PHE A 115 12.12 23.19 12.69
N GLN A 116 11.99 23.25 14.01
CA GLN A 116 11.69 22.10 14.85
C GLN A 116 10.44 22.44 15.65
N THR A 117 9.49 21.51 15.70
CA THR A 117 8.33 21.66 16.59
C THR A 117 8.75 21.34 18.04
N TRP A 118 7.86 21.67 18.99
CA TRP A 118 8.04 21.30 20.39
C TRP A 118 8.14 19.78 20.60
N GLU A 119 7.62 18.97 19.69
CA GLU A 119 7.68 17.51 19.74
C GLU A 119 9.12 16.97 19.58
N TYR A 120 9.97 17.75 18.93
CA TYR A 120 11.42 17.53 18.82
C TYR A 120 12.23 18.16 19.96
N SER A 121 11.59 18.81 20.93
CA SER A 121 12.32 19.31 22.09
C SER A 121 12.75 18.17 23.02
N PRO A 122 13.92 18.26 23.67
CA PRO A 122 14.34 17.29 24.68
C PRO A 122 13.39 17.19 25.88
N ALA A 123 12.50 18.16 26.11
CA ALA A 123 11.52 18.08 27.18
C ALA A 123 10.51 16.94 26.94
N TYR A 124 9.92 16.88 25.74
CA TYR A 124 8.90 15.89 25.38
C TYR A 124 9.50 14.68 24.66
N ALA A 125 10.37 14.91 23.67
CA ALA A 125 11.04 13.89 22.89
C ALA A 125 10.11 12.79 22.35
N ILE A 126 9.03 13.20 21.69
CA ILE A 126 7.95 12.30 21.22
C ILE A 126 8.02 11.98 19.71
N ARG A 127 8.99 12.55 18.98
CA ARG A 127 9.23 12.25 17.56
C ARG A 127 10.62 11.63 17.39
N SER A 128 10.72 10.56 16.64
CA SER A 128 12.02 9.90 16.44
C SER A 128 12.87 10.64 15.41
N TRP A 129 14.13 10.92 15.75
CA TRP A 129 15.14 11.39 14.80
C TRP A 129 15.61 10.26 13.90
N LEU A 130 15.50 8.99 14.32
CA LEU A 130 15.78 7.85 13.44
C LEU A 130 14.90 7.88 12.17
N TYR A 131 13.63 8.23 12.30
CA TYR A 131 12.72 8.33 11.16
C TYR A 131 13.17 9.38 10.13
N ILE A 132 13.60 10.55 10.60
CA ILE A 132 14.18 11.60 9.75
C ILE A 132 15.47 11.11 9.11
N ASN A 133 16.36 10.48 9.89
CA ASN A 133 17.66 10.00 9.40
C ASN A 133 17.53 8.90 8.33
N LEU A 134 16.50 8.06 8.41
CA LEU A 134 16.18 7.07 7.38
C LEU A 134 16.01 7.73 6.00
N HIS A 135 15.41 8.92 5.96
CA HIS A 135 15.20 9.69 4.73
C HIS A 135 16.37 10.63 4.43
N ASN A 136 17.10 11.07 5.47
CA ASN A 136 18.31 11.87 5.34
C ASN A 136 19.43 11.12 4.61
N PHE A 137 19.57 9.82 4.83
CA PHE A 137 20.62 9.02 4.16
C PHE A 137 20.55 9.08 2.63
N PRO A 138 19.44 8.71 1.95
CA PRO A 138 19.34 8.87 0.49
C PRO A 138 19.38 10.34 0.08
N ALA A 139 18.83 11.25 0.89
CA ALA A 139 18.91 12.69 0.65
C ALA A 139 20.36 13.20 0.57
N GLN A 140 21.24 12.78 1.48
CA GLN A 140 22.66 13.15 1.51
C GLN A 140 23.42 12.65 0.28
N LEU A 141 23.09 11.45 -0.22
CA LEU A 141 23.70 10.92 -1.45
C LEU A 141 23.35 11.78 -2.68
N MET A 142 22.14 12.35 -2.71
CA MET A 142 21.65 13.16 -3.82
C MET A 142 21.92 14.66 -3.64
N PHE A 143 22.32 15.09 -2.44
CA PHE A 143 22.56 16.49 -2.08
C PHE A 143 23.63 17.17 -2.96
N PRO A 144 24.81 16.58 -3.23
CA PRO A 144 25.83 17.24 -4.07
C PRO A 144 25.37 17.53 -5.51
N LEU A 145 24.41 16.74 -6.02
CA LEU A 145 23.91 16.85 -7.38
C LEU A 145 22.72 17.79 -7.51
N LEU A 146 21.91 17.91 -6.45
CA LEU A 146 20.59 18.57 -6.51
C LEU A 146 20.43 19.75 -5.55
N ALA A 147 21.40 20.05 -4.68
CA ALA A 147 21.31 21.12 -3.68
C ALA A 147 21.06 22.51 -4.29
N SER A 148 21.45 22.73 -5.56
CA SER A 148 21.21 23.97 -6.29
C SER A 148 19.72 24.22 -6.59
N SER A 149 18.89 23.17 -6.67
CA SER A 149 17.45 23.29 -6.88
C SER A 149 16.68 22.54 -5.79
N LYS A 150 16.20 23.30 -4.80
CA LYS A 150 15.35 22.77 -3.72
C LYS A 150 14.09 22.07 -4.25
N ALA A 151 13.54 22.56 -5.36
CA ALA A 151 12.39 21.93 -6.02
C ALA A 151 12.77 20.54 -6.57
N ALA A 152 13.90 20.43 -7.28
CA ALA A 152 14.39 19.15 -7.78
C ALA A 152 14.69 18.18 -6.62
N PHE A 153 15.26 18.68 -5.52
CA PHE A 153 15.54 17.89 -4.34
C PHE A 153 14.25 17.34 -3.68
N PHE A 154 13.27 18.21 -3.42
CA PHE A 154 11.97 17.86 -2.87
C PHE A 154 11.27 16.79 -3.72
N HIS A 155 11.22 16.98 -5.03
CA HIS A 155 10.61 16.01 -5.93
C HIS A 155 11.39 14.69 -5.94
N THR A 156 12.72 14.71 -6.03
CA THR A 156 13.46 13.45 -6.13
C THR A 156 13.44 12.64 -4.83
N LEU A 157 13.27 13.27 -3.65
CA LEU A 157 13.01 12.53 -2.41
C LEU A 157 11.60 11.94 -2.35
N ARG A 158 10.56 12.70 -2.76
CA ARG A 158 9.20 12.15 -2.88
C ARG A 158 9.14 10.98 -3.86
N PHE A 159 9.92 11.02 -4.93
CA PHE A 159 10.08 9.90 -5.86
C PHE A 159 10.66 8.67 -5.17
N VAL A 160 11.71 8.82 -4.34
CA VAL A 160 12.29 7.71 -3.58
C VAL A 160 11.24 7.09 -2.65
N ILE A 161 10.48 7.90 -1.90
CA ILE A 161 9.40 7.42 -1.03
C ILE A 161 8.35 6.65 -1.84
N GLY A 162 7.85 7.26 -2.92
CA GLY A 162 6.87 6.65 -3.81
C GLY A 162 7.37 5.35 -4.46
N PHE A 163 8.66 5.26 -4.77
CA PHE A 163 9.28 4.06 -5.34
C PHE A 163 9.35 2.90 -4.33
N VAL A 164 9.64 3.20 -3.06
CA VAL A 164 9.55 2.19 -1.99
C VAL A 164 8.11 1.73 -1.80
N GLY A 165 7.15 2.65 -1.83
CA GLY A 165 5.71 2.32 -1.80
C GLY A 165 5.29 1.42 -2.96
N LEU A 166 5.70 1.76 -4.18
CA LEU A 166 5.50 0.94 -5.37
C LEU A 166 6.05 -0.48 -5.21
N SER A 167 7.25 -0.60 -4.65
CA SER A 167 7.87 -1.91 -4.40
C SER A 167 7.04 -2.75 -3.41
N ALA A 168 6.47 -2.13 -2.38
CA ALA A 168 5.57 -2.78 -1.44
C ALA A 168 4.27 -3.24 -2.10
N ASP A 169 3.67 -2.39 -2.94
CA ASP A 169 2.45 -2.71 -3.67
C ASP A 169 2.64 -3.87 -4.66
N ILE A 170 3.80 -3.93 -5.34
CA ILE A 170 4.15 -5.04 -6.24
C ILE A 170 4.30 -6.34 -5.44
N CYS A 171 5.02 -6.30 -4.31
CA CYS A 171 5.16 -7.45 -3.44
C CYS A 171 3.79 -7.94 -2.93
N LEU A 172 2.91 -7.02 -2.52
CA LEU A 172 1.57 -7.37 -2.08
C LEU A 172 0.70 -7.93 -3.22
N TYR A 173 0.78 -7.34 -4.42
CA TYR A 173 0.12 -7.87 -5.62
C TYR A 173 0.54 -9.30 -5.93
N GLU A 174 1.84 -9.59 -5.94
CA GLU A 174 2.36 -10.93 -6.21
C GLU A 174 1.87 -11.93 -5.15
N SER A 175 1.88 -11.52 -3.88
CA SER A 175 1.38 -12.33 -2.78
C SER A 175 -0.11 -12.59 -2.84
N VAL A 176 -0.92 -11.58 -3.17
CA VAL A 176 -2.35 -11.72 -3.38
C VAL A 176 -2.63 -12.62 -4.59
N SER A 177 -1.89 -12.48 -5.69
CA SER A 177 -2.04 -13.32 -6.88
C SER A 177 -1.80 -14.79 -6.57
N GLN A 178 -0.75 -15.08 -5.80
CA GLN A 178 -0.38 -16.45 -5.44
C GLN A 178 -1.30 -17.05 -4.36
N ARG A 179 -1.74 -16.25 -3.39
CA ARG A 179 -2.49 -16.75 -2.23
C ARG A 179 -4.01 -16.67 -2.38
N LEU A 180 -4.52 -15.59 -2.97
CA LEU A 180 -5.96 -15.27 -3.05
C LEU A 180 -6.51 -15.34 -4.49
N GLY A 181 -5.64 -15.26 -5.50
CA GLY A 181 -5.96 -15.49 -6.90
C GLY A 181 -5.71 -14.27 -7.80
N ASN A 182 -5.50 -14.53 -9.09
CA ASN A 182 -5.10 -13.51 -10.06
C ASN A 182 -6.13 -12.38 -10.24
N ARG A 183 -7.44 -12.69 -10.17
CA ARG A 183 -8.49 -11.68 -10.31
C ARG A 183 -8.51 -10.72 -9.12
N VAL A 184 -8.34 -11.24 -7.91
CA VAL A 184 -8.22 -10.42 -6.69
C VAL A 184 -7.00 -9.51 -6.79
N ALA A 185 -5.86 -10.03 -7.25
CA ALA A 185 -4.65 -9.24 -7.45
C ALA A 185 -4.83 -8.12 -8.49
N LEU A 186 -5.46 -8.43 -9.62
CA LEU A 186 -5.75 -7.44 -10.67
C LEU A 186 -6.66 -6.32 -10.14
N LEU A 187 -7.75 -6.69 -9.45
CA LEU A 187 -8.66 -5.71 -8.84
C LEU A 187 -7.95 -4.87 -7.77
N TYR A 188 -7.15 -5.50 -6.90
CA TYR A 188 -6.31 -4.79 -5.93
C TYR A 188 -5.42 -3.76 -6.62
N MET A 189 -4.69 -4.15 -7.67
CA MET A 189 -3.80 -3.23 -8.39
C MET A 189 -4.56 -2.05 -9.00
N ILE A 190 -5.73 -2.31 -9.60
CA ILE A 190 -6.59 -1.26 -10.17
C ILE A 190 -7.05 -0.31 -9.07
N PHE A 191 -7.55 -0.84 -7.94
CA PHE A 191 -8.02 0.00 -6.83
C PHE A 191 -6.90 0.83 -6.22
N ASN A 192 -5.74 0.22 -6.02
CA ASN A 192 -4.58 0.89 -5.45
C ASN A 192 -4.06 1.99 -6.38
N MET A 193 -3.98 1.71 -7.68
CA MET A 193 -3.47 2.66 -8.67
C MET A 193 -4.40 3.86 -8.87
N PHE A 194 -5.72 3.65 -8.95
CA PHE A 194 -6.65 4.73 -9.22
C PHE A 194 -7.19 5.41 -7.96
N SER A 195 -6.92 4.90 -6.76
CA SER A 195 -7.38 5.51 -5.50
C SER A 195 -6.74 6.88 -5.30
N ILE A 196 -7.59 7.91 -5.09
CA ILE A 196 -7.08 9.24 -4.71
C ILE A 196 -6.48 9.22 -3.28
N GLY A 197 -6.94 8.31 -2.42
CA GLY A 197 -6.34 8.08 -1.10
C GLY A 197 -4.90 7.57 -1.22
N MET A 198 -4.66 6.54 -2.04
CA MET A 198 -3.30 6.06 -2.30
C MET A 198 -2.45 7.10 -3.00
N PHE A 199 -3.02 7.84 -3.95
CA PHE A 199 -2.34 8.92 -4.63
C PHE A 199 -1.81 9.96 -3.63
N ASN A 200 -2.61 10.43 -2.67
CA ASN A 200 -2.13 11.38 -1.66
C ASN A 200 -1.15 10.74 -0.66
N ALA A 201 -1.43 9.51 -0.21
CA ALA A 201 -0.65 8.87 0.85
C ALA A 201 0.73 8.37 0.39
N SER A 202 0.87 7.89 -0.85
CA SER A 202 2.05 7.11 -1.29
C SER A 202 3.36 7.91 -1.34
N CYS A 203 3.30 9.22 -1.52
CA CYS A 203 4.50 10.09 -1.52
C CYS A 203 4.51 11.11 -0.38
N ALA A 204 3.59 10.99 0.58
CA ALA A 204 3.59 11.88 1.75
C ALA A 204 4.72 11.47 2.70
N PHE A 205 5.55 12.44 3.11
CA PHE A 205 6.62 12.21 4.07
C PHE A 205 6.07 12.19 5.50
N LEU A 206 5.27 11.16 5.79
CA LEU A 206 4.60 10.97 7.07
C LEU A 206 4.85 9.55 7.60
N PRO A 207 4.97 9.38 8.93
CA PRO A 207 5.13 8.04 9.50
C PRO A 207 3.92 7.15 9.26
N SER A 208 2.72 7.70 9.09
CA SER A 208 1.53 6.94 8.70
C SER A 208 1.64 6.36 7.29
N SER A 209 2.17 7.12 6.33
CA SER A 209 2.49 6.64 4.98
C SER A 209 3.61 5.60 5.01
N PHE A 210 4.64 5.82 5.83
CA PHE A 210 5.69 4.82 6.02
C PHE A 210 5.14 3.52 6.63
N SER A 211 4.28 3.62 7.64
CA SER A 211 3.59 2.47 8.24
C SER A 211 2.65 1.78 7.26
N MET A 212 2.00 2.51 6.34
CA MET A 212 1.23 1.95 5.23
C MET A 212 2.10 1.06 4.33
N ILE A 213 3.27 1.57 3.92
CA ILE A 213 4.23 0.85 3.07
C ILE A 213 4.77 -0.39 3.80
N MET A 214 5.21 -0.24 5.05
CA MET A 214 5.71 -1.36 5.85
C MET A 214 4.63 -2.41 6.13
N ASN A 215 3.38 -1.98 6.34
CA ASN A 215 2.25 -2.88 6.50
C ASN A 215 1.96 -3.65 5.20
N ALA A 216 2.05 -3.02 4.03
CA ALA A 216 1.92 -3.71 2.75
C ALA A 216 3.01 -4.81 2.58
N PHE A 217 4.27 -4.51 2.92
CA PHE A 217 5.34 -5.53 2.96
C PHE A 217 5.05 -6.63 4.00
N ALA A 218 4.58 -6.27 5.20
CA ALA A 218 4.25 -7.24 6.25
C ALA A 218 3.14 -8.20 5.80
N MET A 219 2.09 -7.68 5.17
CA MET A 219 0.98 -8.47 4.62
C MET A 219 1.43 -9.32 3.43
N ALA A 220 2.29 -8.80 2.57
CA ALA A 220 2.87 -9.56 1.47
C ALA A 220 3.69 -10.75 1.98
N ALA A 221 4.52 -10.54 3.00
CA ALA A 221 5.31 -11.59 3.64
C ALA A 221 4.43 -12.60 4.40
N TYR A 222 3.40 -12.11 5.09
CA TYR A 222 2.41 -12.92 5.81
C TYR A 222 1.66 -13.87 4.87
N LEU A 223 1.14 -13.36 3.75
CA LEU A 223 0.43 -14.17 2.74
C LEU A 223 1.31 -15.27 2.12
N GLN A 224 2.63 -15.08 2.14
CA GLN A 224 3.64 -16.01 1.65
C GLN A 224 4.27 -16.88 2.75
N GLU A 225 3.77 -16.78 3.98
CA GLU A 225 4.30 -17.48 5.16
C GLU A 225 5.81 -17.18 5.42
N LYS A 226 6.30 -16.02 4.97
CA LYS A 226 7.65 -15.50 5.26
C LYS A 226 7.66 -14.80 6.63
N TRP A 227 7.48 -15.60 7.68
CA TRP A 227 7.20 -15.13 9.06
C TRP A 227 8.19 -14.10 9.61
N PHE A 228 9.50 -14.30 9.42
CA PHE A 228 10.52 -13.36 9.89
C PHE A 228 10.29 -11.97 9.29
N TRP A 229 10.14 -11.88 7.96
CA TRP A 229 9.94 -10.62 7.26
C TRP A 229 8.60 -9.97 7.63
N ALA A 230 7.55 -10.76 7.86
CA ALA A 230 6.27 -10.25 8.31
C ALA A 230 6.38 -9.56 9.69
N ILE A 231 7.06 -10.22 10.64
CA ILE A 231 7.32 -9.66 11.98
C ILE A 231 8.27 -8.47 11.91
N PHE A 232 9.35 -8.57 11.13
CA PHE A 232 10.34 -7.51 10.98
C PHE A 232 9.73 -6.23 10.40
N CYS A 233 8.94 -6.32 9.33
CA CYS A 233 8.27 -5.16 8.75
C CYS A 233 7.25 -4.55 9.71
N THR A 234 6.53 -5.38 10.49
CA THR A 234 5.62 -4.90 11.54
C THR A 234 6.39 -4.17 12.65
N CYS A 235 7.53 -4.71 13.06
CA CYS A 235 8.42 -4.12 14.07
C CYS A 235 8.98 -2.77 13.60
N VAL A 236 9.47 -2.68 12.37
CA VAL A 236 9.93 -1.41 11.76
C VAL A 236 8.78 -0.42 11.63
N SER A 237 7.59 -0.87 11.20
CA SER A 237 6.39 -0.03 11.12
C SER A 237 6.04 0.59 12.46
N ALA A 238 6.05 -0.20 13.54
CA ALA A 238 5.68 0.26 14.88
C ALA A 238 6.76 1.15 15.52
N LEU A 239 8.04 0.74 15.45
CA LEU A 239 9.11 1.42 16.17
C LEU A 239 9.70 2.62 15.41
N VAL A 240 9.74 2.57 14.08
CA VAL A 240 10.34 3.64 13.28
C VAL A 240 9.27 4.54 12.65
N GLY A 241 8.15 3.95 12.22
CA GLY A 241 7.01 4.71 11.71
C GLY A 241 6.15 5.26 12.84
N TRP A 242 5.23 4.44 13.31
CA TRP A 242 4.21 4.86 14.25
C TRP A 242 3.81 3.72 15.20
N PRO A 243 3.95 3.86 16.53
CA PRO A 243 3.77 2.74 17.47
C PRO A 243 2.40 2.09 17.42
N PHE A 244 1.36 2.87 17.14
CA PHE A 244 -0.01 2.35 17.02
C PHE A 244 -0.17 1.38 15.84
N ALA A 245 0.68 1.47 14.81
CA ALA A 245 0.71 0.53 13.68
C ALA A 245 1.03 -0.92 14.10
N ALA A 246 1.54 -1.15 15.32
CA ALA A 246 1.73 -2.50 15.87
C ALA A 246 0.44 -3.34 15.83
N VAL A 247 -0.74 -2.70 15.96
CA VAL A 247 -2.05 -3.37 15.87
C VAL A 247 -2.25 -4.06 14.52
N LEU A 248 -1.66 -3.55 13.44
CA LEU A 248 -1.75 -4.16 12.11
C LEU A 248 -0.91 -5.44 11.98
N GLY A 249 -0.07 -5.75 12.97
CA GLY A 249 0.55 -7.05 13.16
C GLY A 249 -0.40 -8.16 13.63
N LEU A 250 -1.65 -7.83 13.95
CA LEU A 250 -2.66 -8.78 14.43
C LEU A 250 -2.80 -10.03 13.56
N PRO A 251 -2.80 -9.98 12.21
CA PRO A 251 -2.92 -11.19 11.41
C PRO A 251 -1.80 -12.20 11.67
N ILE A 252 -0.58 -11.69 11.81
CA ILE A 252 0.62 -12.48 12.08
C ILE A 252 0.55 -13.05 13.49
N ALA A 253 0.22 -12.21 14.48
CA ALA A 253 0.13 -12.62 15.88
C ALA A 253 -0.96 -13.68 16.10
N LEU A 254 -2.18 -13.46 15.58
CA LEU A 254 -3.25 -14.43 15.67
C LEU A 254 -2.83 -15.75 15.02
N GLU A 255 -2.28 -15.72 13.80
CA GLU A 255 -1.89 -16.96 13.13
C GLU A 255 -0.82 -17.73 13.91
N MET A 256 0.23 -17.05 14.36
CA MET A 256 1.39 -17.71 14.94
C MET A 256 1.22 -18.07 16.41
N LEU A 257 0.46 -17.29 17.19
CA LEU A 257 0.29 -17.47 18.63
C LEU A 257 -1.03 -18.15 19.02
N VAL A 258 -2.06 -18.08 18.18
CA VAL A 258 -3.38 -18.68 18.47
C VAL A 258 -3.61 -19.90 17.59
N PHE A 259 -3.67 -19.72 16.27
CA PHE A 259 -4.13 -20.79 15.38
C PHE A 259 -3.06 -21.85 15.07
N ARG A 260 -1.79 -21.45 15.00
CA ARG A 260 -0.64 -22.33 14.73
C ARG A 260 0.37 -22.36 15.87
N ALA A 261 -0.07 -21.99 17.09
CA ALA A 261 0.76 -21.80 18.30
C ALA A 261 1.82 -22.87 18.51
N LYS A 262 1.42 -24.15 18.46
CA LYS A 262 2.32 -25.30 18.67
C LYS A 262 3.49 -25.35 17.69
N ARG A 263 3.29 -24.88 16.45
CA ARG A 263 4.30 -24.93 15.37
C ARG A 263 5.07 -23.62 15.23
N LEU A 264 4.40 -22.49 15.42
CA LEU A 264 4.93 -21.16 15.09
C LEU A 264 5.17 -20.26 16.30
N GLY A 265 4.66 -20.60 17.49
CA GLY A 265 4.75 -19.74 18.68
C GLY A 265 6.18 -19.43 19.10
N LEU A 266 7.06 -20.43 19.17
CA LEU A 266 8.48 -20.21 19.46
C LEU A 266 9.16 -19.37 18.38
N ARG A 267 8.82 -19.59 17.09
CA ARG A 267 9.35 -18.79 15.98
C ARG A 267 8.89 -17.34 16.08
N PHE A 268 7.65 -17.09 16.49
CA PHE A 268 7.16 -15.73 16.72
C PHE A 268 8.00 -15.01 17.77
N ILE A 269 8.27 -15.67 18.91
CA ILE A 269 9.09 -15.09 19.99
C ILE A 269 10.52 -14.82 19.49
N LEU A 270 11.17 -15.81 18.87
CA LEU A 270 12.54 -15.67 18.36
C LEU A 270 12.66 -14.58 17.29
N PHE A 271 11.73 -14.53 16.32
CA PHE A 271 11.74 -13.52 15.27
C PHE A 271 11.38 -12.12 15.79
N SER A 272 10.51 -12.02 16.80
CA SER A 272 10.20 -10.75 17.46
C SER A 272 11.41 -10.22 18.23
N MET A 273 12.08 -11.09 18.99
CA MET A 273 13.33 -10.72 19.70
C MET A 273 14.43 -10.33 18.71
N ALA A 274 14.61 -11.09 17.63
CA ALA A 274 15.60 -10.77 16.60
C ALA A 274 15.29 -9.42 15.93
N SER A 275 14.01 -9.16 15.59
CA SER A 275 13.61 -7.88 14.99
C SER A 275 13.82 -6.71 15.95
N ALA A 276 13.43 -6.86 17.23
CA ALA A 276 13.64 -5.87 18.26
C ALA A 276 15.14 -5.60 18.51
N ALA A 277 15.97 -6.64 18.54
CA ALA A 277 17.41 -6.52 18.70
C ALA A 277 18.10 -5.81 17.53
N ILE A 278 17.50 -5.80 16.34
CA ILE A 278 18.01 -5.04 15.18
C ILE A 278 17.54 -3.58 15.25
N VAL A 279 16.25 -3.34 15.53
CA VAL A 279 15.64 -2.00 15.38
C VAL A 279 15.84 -1.12 16.63
N LEU A 280 15.69 -1.68 17.84
CA LEU A 280 15.74 -0.90 19.08
C LEU A 280 17.10 -0.25 19.35
N PRO A 281 18.25 -0.90 19.11
CA PRO A 281 19.54 -0.24 19.34
C PRO A 281 19.72 0.99 18.43
N ALA A 282 19.40 0.87 17.14
CA ALA A 282 19.49 1.98 16.20
C ALA A 282 18.58 3.14 16.64
N LEU A 283 17.35 2.84 17.07
CA LEU A 283 16.39 3.81 17.58
C LEU A 283 16.93 4.51 18.84
N TYR A 284 17.33 3.72 19.84
CA TYR A 284 17.81 4.23 21.12
C TYR A 284 19.04 5.12 20.95
N PHE A 285 20.05 4.68 20.18
CA PHE A 285 21.29 5.44 20.02
C PHE A 285 21.08 6.71 19.20
N VAL A 286 20.34 6.64 18.10
CA VAL A 286 20.08 7.84 17.27
C VAL A 286 19.25 8.86 18.05
N ASP A 287 18.12 8.45 18.63
CA ASP A 287 17.27 9.39 19.35
C ASP A 287 18.00 9.96 20.57
N SER A 288 18.71 9.14 21.35
CA SER A 288 19.44 9.62 22.52
C SER A 288 20.57 10.59 22.16
N PHE A 289 21.22 10.39 21.01
CA PHE A 289 22.23 11.31 20.50
C PHE A 289 21.64 12.70 20.20
N TYR A 290 20.55 12.76 19.42
CA TYR A 290 19.95 14.04 19.04
C TYR A 290 19.27 14.75 20.22
N TYR A 291 18.70 14.01 21.16
CA TYR A 291 18.05 14.58 22.34
C TYR A 291 19.01 14.90 23.51
N GLY A 292 20.25 14.42 23.46
CA GLY A 292 21.24 14.61 24.52
C GLY A 292 20.91 13.89 25.83
N LYS A 293 19.96 12.95 25.81
CA LYS A 293 19.53 12.14 26.97
C LYS A 293 18.99 10.78 26.50
N PRO A 294 18.95 9.74 27.35
CA PRO A 294 18.35 8.46 26.99
C PRO A 294 16.88 8.61 26.55
N VAL A 295 16.57 8.25 25.31
CA VAL A 295 15.23 8.38 24.71
C VAL A 295 14.85 7.14 23.91
N ILE A 296 13.59 6.73 24.06
CA ILE A 296 12.88 5.83 23.14
C ILE A 296 11.62 6.57 22.71
N ALA A 297 11.68 7.32 21.60
CA ALA A 297 10.61 8.23 21.22
C ALA A 297 9.23 7.54 21.01
N PRO A 298 9.13 6.32 20.43
CA PRO A 298 7.86 5.60 20.33
C PRO A 298 7.24 5.23 21.67
N LEU A 299 8.05 5.05 22.72
CA LEU A 299 7.53 4.83 24.07
C LEU A 299 7.00 6.15 24.65
N ASN A 300 7.74 7.24 24.49
CA ASN A 300 7.34 8.55 24.98
C ASN A 300 6.02 9.02 24.37
N ILE A 301 5.82 8.84 23.05
CA ILE A 301 4.56 9.24 22.40
C ILE A 301 3.37 8.39 22.87
N VAL A 302 3.58 7.10 23.16
CA VAL A 302 2.53 6.24 23.75
C VAL A 302 2.18 6.72 25.15
N LEU A 303 3.20 7.00 25.98
CA LEU A 303 3.00 7.53 27.34
C LEU A 303 2.29 8.89 27.32
N TYR A 304 2.69 9.77 26.41
CA TYR A 304 2.10 11.09 26.25
C TYR A 304 0.64 11.01 25.79
N ASN A 305 0.33 10.28 24.72
CA ASN A 305 -1.01 10.27 24.12
C ASN A 305 -2.04 9.46 24.93
N ILE A 306 -1.62 8.44 25.67
CA ILE A 306 -2.55 7.51 26.35
C ILE A 306 -2.62 7.78 27.85
N PHE A 307 -1.52 8.19 28.48
CA PHE A 307 -1.41 8.24 29.94
C PHE A 307 -1.23 9.66 30.51
N SER A 308 -1.29 10.69 29.67
CA SER A 308 -1.24 12.09 30.13
C SER A 308 -2.58 12.79 29.94
N ASP A 309 -2.80 13.88 30.70
CA ASP A 309 -3.99 14.74 30.56
C ASP A 309 -4.00 15.53 29.22
N HIS A 310 -2.88 15.53 28.48
CA HIS A 310 -2.71 16.21 27.20
C HIS A 310 -2.80 15.19 26.06
N GLY A 311 -4.02 14.71 25.82
CA GLY A 311 -4.32 13.77 24.74
C GLY A 311 -4.32 14.43 23.35
N PRO A 312 -4.58 13.64 22.29
CA PRO A 312 -4.64 14.13 20.92
C PRO A 312 -5.76 15.18 20.69
N ASP A 313 -6.69 15.31 21.63
CA ASP A 313 -7.79 16.29 21.61
C ASP A 313 -7.31 17.75 21.67
N LEU A 314 -6.03 17.99 22.00
CA LEU A 314 -5.39 19.31 21.90
C LEU A 314 -5.57 19.94 20.52
N TYR A 315 -5.65 19.11 19.46
CA TYR A 315 -5.77 19.54 18.07
C TYR A 315 -7.23 19.61 17.57
N GLY A 316 -8.20 19.50 18.48
CA GLY A 316 -9.63 19.58 18.18
C GLY A 316 -10.31 18.22 18.07
N VAL A 317 -11.63 18.24 18.07
CA VAL A 317 -12.48 17.04 18.03
C VAL A 317 -13.37 17.11 16.81
N GLU A 318 -13.50 15.98 16.12
CA GLU A 318 -14.31 15.86 14.90
C GLU A 318 -15.40 14.80 15.09
N PRO A 319 -16.61 14.99 14.52
CA PRO A 319 -17.66 13.98 14.60
C PRO A 319 -17.28 12.72 13.81
N ILE A 320 -17.93 11.59 14.11
CA ILE A 320 -17.76 10.31 13.38
C ILE A 320 -17.90 10.48 11.86
N SER A 321 -18.76 11.40 11.41
CA SER A 321 -18.96 11.70 10.00
C SER A 321 -17.67 12.12 9.27
N TYR A 322 -16.65 12.62 9.98
CA TYR A 322 -15.35 12.98 9.41
C TYR A 322 -14.68 11.81 8.69
N TYR A 323 -14.57 10.65 9.34
CA TYR A 323 -13.94 9.49 8.71
C TYR A 323 -14.81 8.85 7.64
N LEU A 324 -16.14 8.86 7.80
CA LEU A 324 -17.04 8.43 6.74
C LEU A 324 -16.82 9.28 5.48
N LYS A 325 -16.84 10.61 5.62
CA LYS A 325 -16.55 11.54 4.51
C LYS A 325 -15.18 11.28 3.91
N ASN A 326 -14.13 11.12 4.71
CA ASN A 326 -12.78 10.83 4.22
C ASN A 326 -12.70 9.49 3.46
N LEU A 327 -13.31 8.43 3.97
CA LEU A 327 -13.34 7.13 3.28
C LEU A 327 -14.09 7.24 1.95
N PHE A 328 -15.24 7.91 1.90
CA PHE A 328 -15.98 8.11 0.65
C PHE A 328 -15.26 9.06 -0.32
N LEU A 329 -14.54 10.07 0.15
CA LEU A 329 -13.74 10.94 -0.72
C LEU A 329 -12.51 10.20 -1.27
N ASN A 330 -11.84 9.38 -0.46
CA ASN A 330 -10.59 8.73 -0.86
C ASN A 330 -10.79 7.42 -1.62
N TRP A 331 -11.86 6.70 -1.31
CA TRP A 331 -12.10 5.34 -1.80
C TRP A 331 -13.46 5.19 -2.50
N ASN A 332 -14.28 6.24 -2.55
CA ASN A 332 -15.60 6.25 -3.16
C ASN A 332 -16.48 5.11 -2.62
N ILE A 333 -16.91 4.22 -3.50
CA ILE A 333 -17.80 3.09 -3.18
C ILE A 333 -17.05 1.87 -2.60
N LEU A 334 -15.71 1.81 -2.69
CA LEU A 334 -14.94 0.64 -2.27
C LEU A 334 -15.01 0.29 -0.78
N PRO A 335 -15.12 1.23 0.18
CA PRO A 335 -15.26 0.88 1.59
C PRO A 335 -16.47 -0.02 1.85
N MET A 336 -17.56 0.16 1.10
CA MET A 336 -18.75 -0.70 1.22
C MET A 336 -18.43 -2.14 0.79
N PHE A 337 -17.66 -2.32 -0.27
CA PHE A 337 -17.21 -3.64 -0.70
C PHE A 337 -16.19 -4.25 0.26
N ALA A 338 -15.29 -3.44 0.83
CA ALA A 338 -14.36 -3.91 1.85
C ALA A 338 -15.10 -4.48 3.09
N LEU A 339 -16.19 -3.84 3.54
CA LEU A 339 -17.05 -4.38 4.59
C LEU A 339 -17.75 -5.69 4.20
N LEU A 340 -18.15 -5.80 2.93
CA LEU A 340 -18.79 -7.02 2.39
C LEU A 340 -17.81 -8.16 2.11
N SER A 341 -16.49 -7.93 2.23
CA SER A 341 -15.49 -8.94 1.86
C SER A 341 -15.68 -10.21 2.66
N LEU A 342 -15.74 -10.12 4.00
CA LEU A 342 -15.87 -11.26 4.89
C LEU A 342 -17.18 -12.05 4.67
N PRO A 343 -18.39 -11.45 4.72
CA PRO A 343 -19.63 -12.22 4.58
C PRO A 343 -19.75 -12.88 3.20
N VAL A 344 -19.38 -12.20 2.12
CA VAL A 344 -19.49 -12.76 0.77
C VAL A 344 -18.42 -13.81 0.51
N SER A 345 -17.18 -13.57 0.92
CA SER A 345 -16.12 -14.59 0.75
C SER A 345 -16.36 -15.82 1.61
N LEU A 346 -16.91 -15.65 2.82
CA LEU A 346 -17.29 -16.78 3.67
C LEU A 346 -18.40 -17.60 3.03
N TYR A 347 -19.43 -16.96 2.47
CA TYR A 347 -20.51 -17.64 1.76
C TYR A 347 -19.99 -18.45 0.56
N VAL A 348 -19.10 -17.88 -0.24
CA VAL A 348 -18.46 -18.59 -1.36
C VAL A 348 -17.62 -19.75 -0.86
N TYR A 349 -16.86 -19.54 0.20
CA TYR A 349 -15.99 -20.55 0.81
C TYR A 349 -16.79 -21.76 1.31
N THR A 350 -17.90 -21.53 2.02
CA THR A 350 -18.76 -22.62 2.51
C THR A 350 -19.51 -23.31 1.37
N ARG A 351 -20.12 -22.56 0.44
CA ARG A 351 -20.85 -23.10 -0.73
C ARG A 351 -19.99 -23.98 -1.65
N ASN A 352 -18.76 -23.58 -1.91
CA ASN A 352 -17.87 -24.30 -2.82
C ASN A 352 -17.44 -25.66 -2.25
N THR A 353 -17.33 -25.79 -0.93
CA THR A 353 -17.09 -27.08 -0.27
C THR A 353 -18.27 -28.03 -0.48
N TYR A 354 -19.50 -27.56 -0.27
CA TYR A 354 -20.71 -28.40 -0.41
C TYR A 354 -20.88 -28.99 -1.82
N THR A 355 -20.46 -28.28 -2.86
CA THR A 355 -20.56 -28.75 -4.26
C THR A 355 -19.48 -29.77 -4.64
N VAL A 356 -18.29 -29.70 -4.05
CA VAL A 356 -17.24 -30.72 -4.25
C VAL A 356 -17.60 -32.03 -3.54
N VAL A 357 -18.20 -31.95 -2.34
CA VAL A 357 -18.67 -33.11 -1.59
C VAL A 357 -19.92 -33.75 -2.22
N GLY A 358 -20.74 -32.98 -2.94
CA GLY A 358 -21.95 -33.49 -3.60
C GLY A 358 -21.73 -34.32 -4.88
N ASN A 359 -20.55 -34.27 -5.50
CA ASN A 359 -20.25 -34.95 -6.76
C ASN A 359 -19.32 -36.17 -6.62
N GLN A 360 -18.79 -36.44 -5.43
CA GLN A 360 -18.24 -37.74 -5.09
C GLN A 360 -19.22 -38.44 -4.15
N GLN A 361 -19.35 -39.75 -4.30
CA GLN A 361 -20.37 -40.60 -3.68
C GLN A 361 -20.82 -40.17 -2.27
N LYS A 362 -22.13 -40.34 -2.03
CA LYS A 362 -22.83 -40.23 -0.75
C LYS A 362 -22.32 -41.25 0.29
N ASP A 363 -21.04 -41.26 0.57
CA ASP A 363 -20.53 -41.71 1.85
C ASP A 363 -20.51 -40.46 2.74
N TYR A 364 -21.23 -40.53 3.84
CA TYR A 364 -21.23 -39.50 4.87
C TYR A 364 -19.83 -39.38 5.47
N ILE A 365 -18.92 -38.71 4.76
CA ILE A 365 -17.71 -38.15 5.37
C ILE A 365 -18.24 -37.06 6.27
N GLN A 366 -18.35 -37.37 7.57
CA GLN A 366 -18.52 -36.36 8.59
C GLN A 366 -17.52 -35.25 8.28
N LEU A 367 -18.02 -34.05 7.99
CA LEU A 367 -17.25 -32.83 7.91
C LEU A 367 -16.61 -32.63 9.30
N GLU A 368 -15.51 -33.33 9.58
CA GLU A 368 -14.61 -32.91 10.62
C GLU A 368 -14.16 -31.52 10.20
N TYR A 369 -14.63 -30.51 10.95
CA TYR A 369 -14.16 -29.13 10.93
C TYR A 369 -12.67 -29.11 11.37
N SER A 370 -11.80 -29.78 10.62
CA SER A 370 -10.38 -29.84 10.88
C SER A 370 -9.80 -28.45 10.68
N ALA A 371 -8.91 -28.02 11.57
CA ALA A 371 -8.21 -26.73 11.49
C ALA A 371 -7.50 -26.52 10.12
N SER A 372 -7.18 -27.61 9.42
CA SER A 372 -6.58 -27.60 8.08
C SER A 372 -7.54 -27.06 6.99
N TYR A 373 -8.86 -27.19 7.19
CA TYR A 373 -9.86 -26.60 6.30
C TYR A 373 -9.77 -25.07 6.37
N TRP A 374 -9.96 -24.50 7.56
CA TRP A 374 -9.94 -23.05 7.78
C TRP A 374 -8.57 -22.39 7.49
N TYR A 375 -7.47 -23.15 7.46
CA TYR A 375 -6.10 -22.76 7.06
C TYR A 375 -6.04 -21.90 5.78
N ARG A 376 -6.95 -22.13 4.83
CA ARG A 376 -6.98 -21.41 3.54
C ARG A 376 -7.73 -20.08 3.60
N TYR A 377 -8.77 -20.01 4.41
CA TYR A 377 -9.60 -18.81 4.57
C TYR A 377 -9.02 -17.82 5.60
N PHE A 378 -8.20 -18.33 6.52
CA PHE A 378 -7.70 -17.59 7.66
C PHE A 378 -7.05 -16.23 7.34
N PRO A 379 -6.20 -16.08 6.30
CA PRO A 379 -5.63 -14.78 5.95
C PRO A 379 -6.67 -13.70 5.61
N VAL A 380 -7.79 -14.09 4.97
CA VAL A 380 -8.87 -13.14 4.64
C VAL A 380 -9.55 -12.67 5.93
N LEU A 381 -9.86 -13.61 6.84
CA LEU A 381 -10.46 -13.31 8.14
C LEU A 381 -9.57 -12.36 8.94
N THR A 382 -8.29 -12.66 9.08
CA THR A 382 -7.38 -11.86 9.92
C THR A 382 -7.09 -10.49 9.35
N ILE A 383 -6.91 -10.36 8.03
CA ILE A 383 -6.74 -9.04 7.39
C ILE A 383 -8.00 -8.20 7.61
N TYR A 384 -9.19 -8.79 7.46
CA TYR A 384 -10.46 -8.11 7.74
C TYR A 384 -10.55 -7.65 9.20
N LEU A 385 -10.21 -8.53 10.16
CA LEU A 385 -10.21 -8.20 11.58
C LEU A 385 -9.20 -7.08 11.92
N ALA A 386 -8.00 -7.11 11.33
CA ALA A 386 -7.01 -6.07 11.55
C ALA A 386 -7.47 -4.70 11.03
N ALA A 387 -8.03 -4.65 9.82
CA ALA A 387 -8.58 -3.41 9.25
C ALA A 387 -9.80 -2.91 10.04
N SER A 388 -10.67 -3.81 10.49
CA SER A 388 -11.84 -3.48 11.31
C SER A 388 -11.45 -2.96 12.69
N LEU A 389 -10.47 -3.59 13.34
CA LEU A 389 -9.96 -3.16 14.63
C LEU A 389 -9.29 -1.79 14.53
N TRP A 390 -8.52 -1.54 13.45
CA TRP A 390 -7.96 -0.22 13.17
C TRP A 390 -9.05 0.85 13.05
N LEU A 391 -10.07 0.59 12.22
CA LEU A 391 -11.20 1.51 12.06
C LEU A 391 -11.92 1.73 13.39
N LEU A 392 -12.16 0.68 14.17
CA LEU A 392 -12.79 0.79 15.49
C LEU A 392 -11.99 1.69 16.42
N ILE A 393 -10.69 1.47 16.55
CA ILE A 393 -9.81 2.26 17.43
C ILE A 393 -9.88 3.74 17.05
N PHE A 394 -9.69 4.08 15.77
CA PHE A 394 -9.63 5.48 15.35
C PHE A 394 -11.00 6.16 15.30
N PHE A 395 -12.07 5.45 14.93
CA PHE A 395 -13.43 6.01 15.00
C PHE A 395 -13.85 6.33 16.43
N SER A 396 -13.37 5.56 17.41
CA SER A 396 -13.62 5.80 18.82
C SER A 396 -12.83 6.97 19.41
N GLN A 397 -11.75 7.43 18.76
CA GLN A 397 -11.01 8.61 19.24
C GLN A 397 -11.79 9.91 18.94
N PRO A 398 -11.86 10.87 19.87
CA PRO A 398 -12.50 12.16 19.60
C PRO A 398 -11.75 12.94 18.52
N HIS A 399 -10.42 13.07 18.65
CA HIS A 399 -9.56 13.62 17.61
C HIS A 399 -9.46 12.72 16.36
N LYS A 400 -9.47 13.32 15.17
CA LYS A 400 -9.46 12.60 13.88
C LYS A 400 -8.62 13.33 12.85
N GLU A 401 -7.84 12.56 12.10
CA GLU A 401 -7.05 13.06 10.99
C GLU A 401 -7.05 12.06 9.83
N GLU A 402 -7.15 12.54 8.59
CA GLU A 402 -7.15 11.70 7.39
C GLU A 402 -5.97 10.72 7.36
N ARG A 403 -4.77 11.21 7.73
CA ARG A 403 -3.53 10.43 7.73
C ARG A 403 -3.53 9.23 8.68
N PHE A 404 -4.40 9.21 9.72
CA PHE A 404 -4.51 8.06 10.61
C PHE A 404 -5.11 6.84 9.91
N LEU A 405 -5.79 7.02 8.78
CA LEU A 405 -6.31 5.91 7.99
C LEU A 405 -5.31 5.38 6.96
N PHE A 406 -4.21 6.08 6.66
CA PHE A 406 -3.23 5.65 5.65
C PHE A 406 -2.73 4.21 5.87
N PRO A 407 -2.40 3.75 7.10
CA PRO A 407 -1.84 2.42 7.31
C PRO A 407 -2.68 1.24 6.80
N ILE A 408 -4.01 1.43 6.65
CA ILE A 408 -4.93 0.39 6.16
C ILE A 408 -5.37 0.57 4.71
N TYR A 409 -4.91 1.61 4.02
CA TYR A 409 -5.33 1.90 2.64
C TYR A 409 -5.13 0.72 1.67
N PRO A 410 -3.96 0.04 1.64
CA PRO A 410 -3.78 -1.17 0.84
C PRO A 410 -4.74 -2.30 1.25
N LEU A 411 -5.11 -2.40 2.54
CA LEU A 411 -6.04 -3.42 3.02
C LEU A 411 -7.47 -3.17 2.52
N ILE A 412 -7.90 -1.91 2.43
CA ILE A 412 -9.19 -1.54 1.83
C ILE A 412 -9.25 -2.03 0.38
N SER A 413 -8.19 -1.79 -0.41
CA SER A 413 -8.08 -2.30 -1.79
C SER A 413 -8.19 -3.83 -1.86
N VAL A 414 -7.45 -4.55 -1.02
CA VAL A 414 -7.45 -6.02 -1.00
C VAL A 414 -8.83 -6.56 -0.61
N LEU A 415 -9.44 -6.04 0.46
CA LEU A 415 -10.74 -6.50 0.94
C LEU A 415 -11.85 -6.22 -0.09
N ALA A 416 -11.87 -5.03 -0.70
CA ALA A 416 -12.82 -4.72 -1.77
C ALA A 416 -12.64 -5.63 -3.00
N ALA A 417 -11.39 -5.94 -3.37
CA ALA A 417 -11.08 -6.88 -4.45
C ALA A 417 -11.57 -8.30 -4.15
N ILE A 418 -11.40 -8.78 -2.92
CA ILE A 418 -11.92 -10.09 -2.47
C ILE A 418 -13.45 -10.11 -2.56
N ALA A 419 -14.13 -9.05 -2.12
CA ALA A 419 -15.58 -8.98 -2.17
C ALA A 419 -16.12 -9.08 -3.60
N LEU A 420 -15.54 -8.31 -4.53
CA LEU A 420 -15.95 -8.30 -5.93
C LEU A 420 -15.64 -9.62 -6.66
N ASP A 421 -14.48 -10.22 -6.43
CA ASP A 421 -14.19 -11.57 -6.96
C ASP A 421 -15.16 -12.61 -6.38
N SER A 422 -15.47 -12.52 -5.10
CA SER A 422 -16.43 -13.42 -4.44
C SER A 422 -17.83 -13.27 -5.02
N LEU A 423 -18.30 -12.04 -5.29
CA LEU A 423 -19.58 -11.79 -5.96
C LEU A 423 -19.65 -12.46 -7.34
N LEU A 424 -18.59 -12.39 -8.14
CA LEU A 424 -18.54 -13.08 -9.43
C LEU A 424 -18.65 -14.61 -9.29
N ARG A 425 -18.06 -15.17 -8.23
CA ARG A 425 -18.16 -16.61 -7.93
C ARG A 425 -19.56 -17.01 -7.44
N VAL A 426 -20.30 -16.09 -6.81
CA VAL A 426 -21.71 -16.34 -6.44
C VAL A 426 -22.56 -16.44 -7.70
N SER A 427 -22.38 -15.54 -8.66
CA SER A 427 -23.13 -15.51 -9.92
C SER A 427 -22.39 -14.79 -11.04
N ASN A 428 -22.15 -15.49 -12.16
CA ASN A 428 -21.56 -14.90 -13.37
C ASN A 428 -22.41 -13.76 -13.96
N LYS A 429 -23.71 -13.68 -13.64
CA LYS A 429 -24.58 -12.58 -14.07
C LYS A 429 -24.17 -11.22 -13.48
N LEU A 430 -23.38 -11.21 -12.40
CA LEU A 430 -22.87 -10.00 -11.75
C LEU A 430 -21.63 -9.41 -12.44
N HIS A 431 -21.15 -10.00 -13.55
CA HIS A 431 -19.99 -9.49 -14.29
C HIS A 431 -20.13 -8.02 -14.69
N ASN A 432 -21.28 -7.65 -15.27
CA ASN A 432 -21.55 -6.27 -15.68
C ASN A 432 -21.60 -5.31 -14.49
N LEU A 433 -22.08 -5.78 -13.32
CA LEU A 433 -22.08 -4.98 -12.09
C LEU A 433 -20.65 -4.71 -11.62
N VAL A 434 -19.77 -5.71 -11.63
CA VAL A 434 -18.37 -5.51 -11.22
C VAL A 434 -17.65 -4.56 -12.17
N ILE A 435 -17.86 -4.66 -13.49
CA ILE A 435 -17.33 -3.69 -14.46
C ILE A 435 -17.84 -2.28 -14.14
N LEU A 436 -19.14 -2.13 -13.87
CA LEU A 436 -19.75 -0.85 -13.54
C LEU A 436 -19.14 -0.26 -12.26
N VAL A 437 -18.95 -1.08 -11.22
CA VAL A 437 -18.31 -0.67 -9.96
C VAL A 437 -16.88 -0.18 -10.21
N VAL A 438 -16.07 -0.95 -10.94
CA VAL A 438 -14.67 -0.58 -11.26
C VAL A 438 -14.63 0.70 -12.10
N ALA A 439 -15.46 0.81 -13.13
CA ALA A 439 -15.52 1.99 -13.98
C ALA A 439 -15.94 3.25 -13.18
N THR A 440 -16.96 3.11 -12.33
CA THR A 440 -17.44 4.19 -11.45
C THR A 440 -16.35 4.62 -10.47
N PHE A 441 -15.67 3.66 -9.84
CA PHE A 441 -14.56 3.96 -8.94
C PHE A 441 -13.46 4.77 -9.63
N ILE A 442 -13.01 4.32 -10.82
CA ILE A 442 -11.97 5.02 -11.58
C ILE A 442 -12.43 6.43 -11.93
N LEU A 443 -13.64 6.60 -12.47
CA LEU A 443 -14.15 7.92 -12.86
C LEU A 443 -14.23 8.89 -11.68
N LEU A 444 -14.77 8.44 -10.54
CA LEU A 444 -14.89 9.27 -9.35
C LEU A 444 -13.53 9.64 -8.76
N SER A 445 -12.59 8.70 -8.69
CA SER A 445 -11.25 8.98 -8.16
C SER A 445 -10.46 9.94 -9.05
N LEU A 446 -10.50 9.74 -10.38
CA LEU A 446 -9.87 10.68 -11.32
C LEU A 446 -10.54 12.07 -11.21
N SER A 447 -11.86 12.12 -11.02
CA SER A 447 -12.59 13.37 -10.80
C SER A 447 -12.14 14.11 -9.52
N ARG A 448 -12.02 13.44 -8.36
CA ARG A 448 -11.48 14.08 -7.13
C ARG A 448 -10.02 14.49 -7.31
N GLY A 449 -9.19 13.68 -7.98
CA GLY A 449 -7.81 14.05 -8.27
C GLY A 449 -7.70 15.34 -9.09
N ILE A 450 -8.48 15.45 -10.17
CA ILE A 450 -8.53 16.67 -10.99
C ILE A 450 -9.09 17.84 -10.18
N ALA A 451 -10.13 17.64 -9.37
CA ALA A 451 -10.73 18.69 -8.55
C ALA A 451 -9.75 19.22 -7.48
N LEU A 452 -9.04 18.32 -6.78
CA LEU A 452 -8.02 18.69 -5.80
C LEU A 452 -6.92 19.51 -6.45
N HIS A 453 -6.37 19.04 -7.56
CA HIS A 453 -5.32 19.78 -8.24
C HIS A 453 -5.82 21.14 -8.75
N ARG A 454 -6.99 21.22 -9.39
CA ARG A 454 -7.50 22.50 -9.90
C ARG A 454 -7.80 23.53 -8.82
N ASN A 455 -8.33 23.09 -7.69
CA ASN A 455 -8.83 24.00 -6.66
C ASN A 455 -7.81 24.28 -5.54
N PHE A 456 -6.78 23.44 -5.40
CA PHE A 456 -5.83 23.50 -4.27
C PHE A 456 -4.35 23.48 -4.68
N SER A 457 -4.02 23.65 -5.97
CA SER A 457 -2.61 23.74 -6.45
C SER A 457 -1.97 25.12 -6.26
N ALA A 458 -2.67 26.08 -5.65
CA ALA A 458 -2.18 27.45 -5.47
C ALA A 458 -0.78 27.51 -4.81
N THR A 459 -0.50 26.63 -3.85
CA THR A 459 0.83 26.54 -3.22
C THR A 459 1.92 26.10 -4.20
N LEU A 460 1.65 25.09 -5.03
CA LEU A 460 2.58 24.63 -6.07
C LEU A 460 2.83 25.72 -7.11
N GLU A 461 1.79 26.41 -7.56
CA GLU A 461 1.92 27.52 -8.52
C GLU A 461 2.70 28.69 -7.94
N THR A 462 2.43 29.05 -6.68
CA THR A 462 3.14 30.12 -5.97
C THR A 462 4.63 29.79 -5.81
N TYR A 463 4.95 28.57 -5.34
CA TYR A 463 6.34 28.14 -5.19
C TYR A 463 7.09 28.06 -6.52
N LYS A 464 6.42 27.60 -7.58
CA LYS A 464 6.99 27.61 -8.93
C LYS A 464 7.31 29.02 -9.38
N GLY A 465 6.38 29.96 -9.22
CA GLY A 465 6.60 31.37 -9.54
C GLY A 465 7.77 32.00 -8.79
N PHE A 466 7.91 31.70 -7.48
CA PHE A 466 9.06 32.12 -6.70
C PHE A 466 10.36 31.48 -7.19
N HIS A 467 10.36 30.17 -7.43
CA HIS A 467 11.53 29.47 -7.94
C HIS A 467 12.03 30.09 -9.24
N ASP A 468 11.13 30.30 -10.20
CA ASP A 468 11.47 30.91 -11.49
C ASP A 468 12.01 32.35 -11.31
N HIS A 469 11.40 33.15 -10.43
CA HIS A 469 11.87 34.51 -10.12
C HIS A 469 13.29 34.52 -9.51
N PHE A 470 13.57 33.65 -8.55
CA PHE A 470 14.88 33.59 -7.89
C PHE A 470 15.96 32.99 -8.81
N MET A 471 15.63 31.99 -9.64
CA MET A 471 16.58 31.41 -10.59
C MET A 471 17.00 32.40 -11.68
N VAL A 472 16.05 33.19 -12.21
CA VAL A 472 16.37 34.27 -13.16
C VAL A 472 17.31 35.30 -12.51
N LYS A 473 17.02 35.72 -11.28
CA LYS A 473 17.84 36.70 -10.56
C LYS A 473 19.25 36.16 -10.24
N GLN A 474 19.36 34.89 -9.87
CA GLN A 474 20.64 34.20 -9.66
C GLN A 474 21.46 34.17 -10.95
N SER A 475 20.85 33.77 -12.08
CA SER A 475 21.53 33.72 -13.37
C SER A 475 22.03 35.09 -13.85
N GLN A 476 21.28 36.17 -13.55
CA GLN A 476 21.68 37.54 -13.85
C GLN A 476 22.86 38.00 -12.98
N MET A 477 22.88 37.65 -11.69
CA MET A 477 24.02 37.93 -10.80
C MET A 477 25.26 37.15 -11.20
N ASP A 478 25.12 35.88 -11.59
CA ASP A 478 26.24 35.06 -12.05
C ASP A 478 26.81 35.58 -13.39
N PHE A 479 25.94 36.04 -14.30
CA PHE A 479 26.37 36.73 -15.53
C PHE A 479 27.09 38.05 -15.24
N ALA A 480 26.58 38.85 -14.31
CA ALA A 480 27.21 40.10 -13.90
C ALA A 480 28.59 39.84 -13.26
N ASN A 481 28.69 38.85 -12.37
CA ASN A 481 29.96 38.47 -11.73
C ASN A 481 30.98 37.89 -12.75
N MET A 482 30.53 37.16 -13.77
CA MET A 482 31.39 36.72 -14.88
C MET A 482 31.88 37.88 -15.77
N GLN A 483 31.12 38.96 -15.90
CA GLN A 483 31.57 40.17 -16.60
C GLN A 483 32.55 41.01 -15.77
N VAL A 484 32.40 41.02 -14.44
CA VAL A 484 33.32 41.73 -13.54
C VAL A 484 34.64 40.97 -13.34
N GLY A 485 34.63 39.63 -13.43
CA GLY A 485 35.84 38.79 -13.36
C GLY A 485 36.70 38.75 -14.64
N LYS A 486 36.39 39.57 -15.66
CA LYS A 486 37.20 39.80 -16.85
C LYS A 486 37.60 41.27 -16.94
N PHE A 487 38.37 41.75 -15.98
CA PHE A 487 39.17 42.97 -16.10
C PHE A 487 40.51 42.80 -15.42
#